data_AF-A0A316DDD7-F1
#
_entry.id   AF-A0A316DDD7-F1
#
_cell.length_a   1.000
_cell.length_b   1.000
_cell.length_c   1.000
_cell.angle_alpha   90.00
_cell.angle_beta   90.00
_cell.angle_gamma   90.00
#
_symmetry.space_group_name_H-M   'P 1'
#
loop_
_entity.id
_entity.type
_entity.pdbx_description
1 polymer ?
#
loop_
_entity_poly.entity_id
_entity_poly.type
_entity_poly.pdbx_seq_one_letter_code
_entity_poly.pdbx_strand_id
1 'polypeptide(L)'
;METFGQRLRKLRLKKGFNQKQLGEGIVTGSMLSQIESDKARPSFHVLEQIAKKLELPVDELLGNSQMNMVLVCEYRLAKSMLAAGEYAGALQLLEKVIHANAGKLDPFEIRYDYARCLLELNELREAEVSFQQLLDHAHSSSGRVLVTVRTLRQLGRIELKRRRFQIAEHYLTKAITELESANIRDVQLQSSLLLTMAEIQQKSGQFQQAVATLHLAFPIFEEREDVHGMGTLYMKLAQSSQTDNKYEQAIEYAQRAQWCFETLNNKSEKLALEVRLAILQGEMGNRDKAIHSLEQVIREYRRLRREEETGTTLTELAKLYVAEGRLDQAEESCQTARNLFPTLHPYQAWVSRVQAGIAQARNQHLVAVKYMKQAADCFKLTNSPIEYEETMQELSKMYESRDDCQSALRVMNEMWSFNRQARGQRGIIL
;
A
#
# COMPACT_ATOMS: atom_id res chain seq x y z
N MET A 1 2.93 -17.63 -33.91
CA MET A 1 2.86 -18.89 -33.14
C MET A 1 1.96 -19.85 -33.90
N GLU A 2 2.37 -21.11 -34.04
CA GLU A 2 1.58 -22.15 -34.72
C GLU A 2 0.37 -22.55 -33.85
N THR A 3 -0.84 -22.62 -34.40
CA THR A 3 -2.05 -23.08 -33.67
C THR A 3 -2.02 -24.60 -33.46
N PHE A 4 -2.91 -25.12 -32.61
CA PHE A 4 -3.03 -26.57 -32.42
C PHE A 4 -3.36 -27.28 -33.74
N GLY A 5 -4.34 -26.78 -34.51
CA GLY A 5 -4.69 -27.35 -35.80
C GLY A 5 -3.55 -27.31 -36.81
N GLN A 6 -2.79 -26.20 -36.87
CA GLN A 6 -1.61 -26.07 -37.73
C GLN A 6 -0.50 -27.05 -37.33
N ARG A 7 -0.25 -27.21 -36.02
CA ARG A 7 0.74 -28.15 -35.48
C ARG A 7 0.36 -29.60 -35.77
N LEU A 8 -0.90 -29.96 -35.54
CA LEU A 8 -1.43 -31.29 -35.86
C LEU A 8 -1.25 -31.59 -37.35
N ARG A 9 -1.60 -30.64 -38.23
CA ARG A 9 -1.42 -30.76 -39.67
C ARG A 9 0.05 -30.97 -40.04
N LYS A 10 0.96 -30.21 -39.43
CA LYS A 10 2.40 -30.32 -39.66
C LYS A 10 2.95 -31.68 -39.21
N LEU A 11 2.57 -32.14 -38.02
CA LEU A 11 2.97 -33.45 -37.48
C LEU A 11 2.42 -34.59 -38.35
N ARG A 12 1.16 -34.50 -38.78
CA ARG A 12 0.53 -35.46 -39.69
C ARG A 12 1.31 -35.57 -41.00
N LEU A 13 1.61 -34.44 -41.64
CA LEU A 13 2.34 -34.39 -42.91
C LEU A 13 3.77 -34.92 -42.75
N LYS A 14 4.45 -34.63 -41.63
CA LYS A 14 5.79 -35.16 -41.33
C LYS A 14 5.80 -36.68 -41.20
N LYS A 15 4.72 -37.28 -40.67
CA LYS A 15 4.52 -38.74 -40.60
C LYS A 15 3.93 -39.35 -41.88
N GLY A 16 3.70 -38.55 -42.93
CA GLY A 16 3.25 -39.04 -44.24
C GLY A 16 1.77 -39.42 -44.34
N PHE A 17 0.95 -39.09 -43.32
CA PHE A 17 -0.46 -39.46 -43.33
C PHE A 17 -1.33 -38.44 -44.10
N ASN A 18 -2.33 -38.92 -44.84
CA ASN A 18 -3.45 -38.09 -45.28
C ASN A 18 -4.53 -37.98 -44.18
N GLN A 19 -5.48 -37.06 -44.33
CA GLN A 19 -6.50 -36.80 -43.28
C GLN A 19 -7.40 -38.01 -43.01
N LYS A 20 -7.71 -38.82 -44.03
CA LYS A 20 -8.50 -40.05 -43.85
C LYS A 20 -7.69 -41.10 -43.10
N GLN A 21 -6.40 -41.26 -43.42
CA GLN A 21 -5.51 -42.22 -42.78
C GLN A 21 -5.28 -41.88 -41.31
N LEU A 22 -5.03 -40.62 -40.95
CA LEU A 22 -4.89 -40.25 -39.54
C LEU A 22 -6.23 -40.38 -38.79
N GLY A 23 -7.35 -40.05 -39.43
CA GLY A 23 -8.68 -40.14 -38.82
C GLY A 23 -9.24 -41.56 -38.70
N GLU A 24 -8.79 -42.51 -39.52
CA GLU A 24 -9.35 -43.87 -39.60
C GLU A 24 -9.40 -44.57 -38.24
N GLY A 25 -10.59 -45.04 -37.86
CA GLY A 25 -10.86 -45.67 -36.56
C GLY A 25 -11.02 -44.69 -35.38
N ILE A 26 -10.89 -43.38 -35.61
CA ILE A 26 -10.93 -42.35 -34.55
C ILE A 26 -12.00 -41.29 -34.86
N VAL A 27 -11.88 -40.61 -36.01
CA VAL A 27 -12.77 -39.54 -36.47
C VAL A 27 -12.89 -39.53 -37.99
N THR A 28 -13.95 -38.96 -38.53
CA THR A 28 -14.06 -38.83 -40.00
C THR A 28 -13.00 -37.88 -40.54
N GLY A 29 -12.55 -38.08 -41.78
CA GLY A 29 -11.58 -37.18 -42.42
C GLY A 29 -12.04 -35.71 -42.48
N SER A 30 -13.36 -35.49 -42.58
CA SER A 30 -13.98 -34.15 -42.49
C SER A 30 -13.80 -33.54 -41.10
N MET A 31 -14.08 -34.30 -40.04
CA MET A 31 -13.87 -33.86 -38.66
C MET A 31 -12.39 -33.59 -38.38
N LEU A 32 -11.47 -34.43 -38.88
CA LEU A 32 -10.04 -34.18 -38.76
C LEU A 32 -9.62 -32.89 -39.49
N SER A 33 -10.18 -32.61 -40.67
CA SER A 33 -9.95 -31.34 -41.36
C SER A 33 -10.50 -30.14 -40.57
N GLN A 34 -11.64 -30.28 -39.91
CA GLN A 34 -12.19 -29.24 -39.04
C GLN A 34 -11.28 -28.99 -37.83
N ILE A 35 -10.70 -30.04 -37.24
CA ILE A 35 -9.72 -29.94 -36.15
C ILE A 35 -8.44 -29.25 -36.63
N GLU A 36 -7.90 -29.62 -37.80
CA GLU A 36 -6.70 -28.99 -38.38
C GLU A 36 -6.88 -27.51 -38.76
N SER A 37 -8.13 -27.09 -38.96
CA SER A 37 -8.49 -25.69 -39.23
C SER A 37 -8.95 -24.92 -37.98
N ASP A 38 -8.77 -25.51 -36.79
CA ASP A 38 -9.19 -24.96 -35.49
C ASP A 38 -10.72 -24.68 -35.37
N LYS A 39 -11.53 -25.25 -36.26
CA LYS A 39 -13.01 -25.11 -36.27
C LYS A 39 -13.72 -26.12 -35.36
N ALA A 40 -13.05 -27.21 -35.00
CA ALA A 40 -13.57 -28.22 -34.08
C ALA A 40 -12.53 -28.55 -33.01
N ARG A 41 -12.97 -28.69 -31.75
CA ARG A 41 -12.11 -29.09 -30.63
C ARG A 41 -12.31 -30.58 -30.34
N PRO A 42 -11.28 -31.42 -30.51
CA PRO A 42 -11.39 -32.84 -30.21
C PRO A 42 -11.48 -33.10 -28.70
N SER A 43 -12.13 -34.19 -28.31
CA SER A 43 -12.10 -34.65 -26.92
C SER A 43 -10.72 -35.21 -26.55
N PHE A 44 -10.43 -35.31 -25.25
CA PHE A 44 -9.18 -35.90 -24.78
C PHE A 44 -8.96 -37.33 -25.28
N HIS A 45 -10.02 -38.15 -25.31
CA HIS A 45 -9.95 -39.50 -25.87
C HIS A 45 -9.55 -39.52 -27.34
N VAL A 46 -10.11 -38.62 -28.16
CA VAL A 46 -9.73 -38.48 -29.57
C VAL A 46 -8.28 -38.03 -29.72
N LEU A 47 -7.81 -37.10 -28.87
CA LEU A 47 -6.43 -36.64 -28.85
C LEU A 47 -5.45 -37.76 -28.50
N GLU A 48 -5.78 -38.60 -27.53
CA GLU A 48 -4.96 -39.75 -27.13
C GLU A 48 -4.82 -40.77 -28.27
N GLN A 49 -5.92 -41.09 -28.95
CA GLN A 49 -5.89 -41.98 -30.11
C GLN A 49 -5.09 -41.39 -31.28
N ILE A 50 -5.24 -40.09 -31.55
CA ILE A 50 -4.46 -39.40 -32.59
C ILE A 50 -2.96 -39.39 -32.23
N ALA A 51 -2.61 -39.09 -30.98
CA ALA A 51 -1.23 -39.07 -30.50
C ALA A 51 -0.58 -40.46 -30.60
N LYS A 52 -1.32 -41.51 -30.21
CA LYS A 52 -0.90 -42.91 -30.35
C LYS A 52 -0.63 -43.27 -31.81
N LYS A 53 -1.49 -42.83 -32.74
CA LYS A 53 -1.34 -43.09 -34.18
C LYS A 53 -0.19 -42.29 -34.82
N LEU A 54 0.15 -41.14 -34.25
CA LEU A 54 1.33 -40.35 -34.62
C LEU A 54 2.60 -40.80 -33.87
N GLU A 55 2.50 -41.78 -32.97
CA GLU A 55 3.60 -42.31 -32.15
C GLU A 55 4.33 -41.22 -31.35
N LEU A 56 3.57 -40.32 -30.74
CA LEU A 56 4.12 -39.26 -29.92
C LEU A 56 3.28 -39.05 -28.65
N PRO A 57 3.88 -38.64 -27.53
CA PRO A 57 3.15 -38.37 -26.31
C PRO A 57 2.13 -37.24 -26.52
N VAL A 58 0.97 -37.35 -25.87
CA VAL A 58 -0.13 -36.38 -26.01
C VAL A 58 0.35 -34.96 -25.71
N ASP A 59 1.30 -34.79 -24.79
CA ASP A 59 1.86 -33.47 -24.43
C ASP A 59 2.67 -32.83 -25.58
N GLU A 60 3.36 -33.64 -26.38
CA GLU A 60 4.08 -33.19 -27.56
C GLU A 60 3.12 -32.84 -28.71
N LEU A 61 2.00 -33.58 -28.82
CA LEU A 61 0.91 -33.28 -29.76
C LEU A 61 0.25 -31.94 -29.43
N LEU A 62 -0.10 -31.77 -28.15
CA LEU A 62 -0.77 -30.59 -27.65
C LEU A 62 0.13 -29.36 -27.63
N GLY A 63 1.46 -29.54 -27.74
CA GLY A 63 2.43 -28.46 -27.83
C GLY A 63 2.41 -27.58 -26.58
N ASN A 64 3.04 -28.05 -25.50
CA ASN A 64 3.19 -27.31 -24.24
C ASN A 64 1.87 -26.73 -23.68
N SER A 65 0.70 -27.28 -24.03
CA SER A 65 -0.60 -26.76 -23.55
C SER A 65 -0.76 -26.88 -22.04
N GLN A 66 -0.20 -27.95 -21.45
CA GLN A 66 -0.18 -28.18 -20.00
C GLN A 66 0.76 -27.19 -19.31
N MET A 67 1.93 -26.94 -19.88
CA MET A 67 2.88 -25.92 -19.40
C MET A 67 2.28 -24.49 -19.48
N ASN A 68 1.48 -24.22 -20.51
CA ASN A 68 0.74 -22.96 -20.65
C ASN A 68 -0.36 -22.81 -19.57
N MET A 69 -1.06 -23.89 -19.22
CA MET A 69 -2.05 -23.87 -18.13
C MET A 69 -1.39 -23.70 -16.77
N VAL A 70 -0.26 -24.36 -16.52
CA VAL A 70 0.52 -24.19 -15.29
C VAL A 70 0.94 -22.73 -15.14
N LEU A 71 1.50 -22.12 -16.18
CA LEU A 71 1.91 -20.71 -16.17
C LEU A 71 0.75 -19.75 -15.85
N VAL A 72 -0.43 -19.96 -16.46
CA VAL A 72 -1.61 -19.14 -16.20
C VAL A 72 -2.12 -19.33 -14.77
N CYS A 73 -2.08 -20.55 -14.25
CA CYS A 73 -2.46 -20.85 -12.86
C CYS A 73 -1.47 -20.24 -11.86
N GLU A 74 -0.17 -20.32 -12.11
CA GLU A 74 0.87 -19.68 -11.29
C GLU A 74 0.67 -18.17 -11.24
N TYR A 75 0.40 -17.54 -12.38
CA TYR A 75 0.14 -16.10 -12.40
C TYR A 75 -1.17 -15.72 -11.68
N ARG A 76 -2.23 -16.53 -11.81
CA ARG A 76 -3.47 -16.32 -11.05
C ARG A 76 -3.27 -16.48 -9.54
N LEU A 77 -2.47 -17.46 -9.13
CA LEU A 77 -2.10 -17.65 -7.73
C LEU A 77 -1.33 -16.43 -7.22
N ALA A 78 -0.34 -15.94 -7.97
CA ALA A 78 0.37 -14.72 -7.63
C ALA A 78 -0.57 -13.50 -7.49
N LYS A 79 -1.58 -13.37 -8.37
CA LYS A 79 -2.61 -12.32 -8.22
C LYS A 79 -3.46 -12.47 -6.96
N SER A 80 -3.79 -13.70 -6.57
CA SER A 80 -4.51 -13.97 -5.33
C SER A 80 -3.66 -13.58 -4.11
N MET A 81 -2.37 -13.92 -4.12
CA MET A 81 -1.42 -13.55 -3.06
C MET A 81 -1.25 -12.03 -2.98
N LEU A 82 -1.16 -11.33 -4.12
CA LEU A 82 -1.14 -9.87 -4.19
C LEU A 82 -2.38 -9.22 -3.57
N ALA A 83 -3.56 -9.82 -3.77
CA ALA A 83 -4.81 -9.35 -3.17
C ALA A 83 -4.87 -9.63 -1.66
N ALA A 84 -4.23 -10.71 -1.21
CA ALA A 84 -4.10 -11.07 0.21
C ALA A 84 -2.96 -10.33 0.94
N GLY A 85 -2.12 -9.57 0.24
CA GLY A 85 -0.95 -8.89 0.81
C GLY A 85 0.29 -9.76 1.00
N GLU A 86 0.29 -10.97 0.44
CA GLU A 86 1.41 -11.92 0.51
C GLU A 86 2.47 -11.63 -0.57
N TYR A 87 3.10 -10.46 -0.50
CA TYR A 87 3.97 -9.94 -1.56
C TYR A 87 5.24 -10.77 -1.78
N ALA A 88 5.87 -11.28 -0.71
CA ALA A 88 7.11 -12.05 -0.82
C ALA A 88 6.91 -13.38 -1.59
N GLY A 89 5.81 -14.09 -1.31
CA GLY A 89 5.48 -15.31 -2.03
C GLY A 89 5.01 -15.04 -3.47
N ALA A 90 4.24 -13.97 -3.68
CA ALA A 90 3.84 -13.53 -5.01
C ALA A 90 5.06 -13.20 -5.88
N LEU A 91 6.06 -12.51 -5.32
CA LEU A 91 7.30 -12.13 -6.01
C LEU A 91 8.01 -13.37 -6.59
N GLN A 92 8.20 -14.42 -5.80
CA GLN A 92 8.85 -15.67 -6.24
C GLN A 92 8.10 -16.35 -7.39
N LEU A 93 6.76 -16.36 -7.35
CA LEU A 93 5.95 -16.91 -8.44
C LEU A 93 6.04 -16.04 -9.69
N LEU A 94 6.03 -14.73 -9.54
CA LEU A 94 6.12 -13.79 -10.66
C LEU A 94 7.47 -13.89 -11.37
N GLU A 95 8.59 -14.11 -10.67
CA GLU A 95 9.89 -14.35 -11.31
C GLU A 95 9.86 -15.58 -12.22
N LYS A 96 9.32 -16.70 -11.73
CA LYS A 96 9.14 -17.91 -12.54
C LYS A 96 8.26 -17.64 -13.75
N VAL A 97 7.15 -16.94 -13.56
CA VAL A 97 6.23 -16.58 -14.64
C VAL A 97 6.94 -15.69 -15.67
N ILE A 98 7.74 -14.70 -15.26
CA ILE A 98 8.49 -13.82 -16.18
C ILE A 98 9.46 -14.63 -17.04
N HIS A 99 10.22 -15.56 -16.46
CA HIS A 99 11.18 -16.38 -17.19
C HIS A 99 10.52 -17.39 -18.13
N ALA A 100 9.38 -17.96 -17.73
CA ALA A 100 8.65 -18.93 -18.52
C ALA A 100 7.66 -18.30 -19.52
N ASN A 101 7.39 -16.99 -19.43
CA ASN A 101 6.42 -16.31 -20.30
C ASN A 101 6.94 -16.16 -21.73
N ALA A 102 6.71 -17.18 -22.56
CA ALA A 102 6.97 -17.17 -24.00
C ALA A 102 5.89 -16.40 -24.79
N GLY A 103 5.54 -15.18 -24.33
CA GLY A 103 4.53 -14.31 -24.95
C GLY A 103 3.08 -14.79 -24.78
N LYS A 104 2.78 -15.55 -23.72
CA LYS A 104 1.45 -16.13 -23.45
C LYS A 104 0.56 -15.22 -22.63
N LEU A 105 1.17 -14.53 -21.68
CA LEU A 105 0.56 -13.51 -20.85
C LEU A 105 1.13 -12.15 -21.26
N ASP A 106 0.37 -11.07 -21.04
CA ASP A 106 0.88 -9.72 -21.31
C ASP A 106 2.14 -9.47 -20.46
N PRO A 107 3.34 -9.31 -21.07
CA PRO A 107 4.57 -9.09 -20.33
C PRO A 107 4.52 -7.85 -19.46
N PHE A 108 3.73 -6.84 -19.85
CA PHE A 108 3.55 -5.63 -19.05
C PHE A 108 2.90 -5.95 -17.71
N GLU A 109 1.76 -6.66 -17.71
CA GLU A 109 1.00 -6.91 -16.48
C GLU A 109 1.80 -7.73 -15.47
N ILE A 110 2.53 -8.75 -15.94
CA ILE A 110 3.35 -9.58 -15.04
C ILE A 110 4.48 -8.76 -14.41
N ARG A 111 5.21 -7.97 -15.22
CA ARG A 111 6.31 -7.12 -14.73
C ARG A 111 5.80 -5.98 -13.85
N TYR A 112 4.61 -5.44 -14.13
CA TYR A 112 3.96 -4.43 -13.31
C TYR A 112 3.60 -5.00 -11.93
N ASP A 113 3.02 -6.20 -11.89
CA ASP A 113 2.69 -6.88 -10.64
C ASP A 113 3.96 -7.29 -9.86
N TYR A 114 5.05 -7.65 -10.55
CA TYR A 114 6.36 -7.88 -9.94
C TYR A 114 6.93 -6.61 -9.30
N ALA A 115 6.99 -5.51 -10.06
CA ALA A 115 7.47 -4.22 -9.55
C ALA A 115 6.62 -3.68 -8.39
N ARG A 116 5.31 -3.98 -8.40
CA ARG A 116 4.40 -3.68 -7.29
C ARG A 116 4.75 -4.50 -6.04
N CYS A 117 5.10 -5.79 -6.18
CA CYS A 117 5.57 -6.58 -5.03
C CYS A 117 6.82 -5.96 -4.40
N LEU A 118 7.81 -5.58 -5.21
CA LEU A 118 9.03 -4.90 -4.74
C LEU A 118 8.69 -3.60 -3.97
N LEU A 119 7.76 -2.79 -4.49
CA LEU A 119 7.31 -1.57 -3.83
C LEU A 119 6.66 -1.83 -2.45
N GLU A 120 5.79 -2.84 -2.36
CA GLU A 120 5.11 -3.17 -1.11
C GLU A 120 6.06 -3.81 -0.09
N LEU A 121 7.07 -4.56 -0.54
CA LEU A 121 8.19 -5.07 0.27
C LEU A 121 9.22 -4.00 0.65
N ASN A 122 9.00 -2.75 0.24
CA ASN A 122 9.86 -1.60 0.52
C ASN A 122 11.25 -1.68 -0.13
N GLU A 123 11.40 -2.48 -1.20
CA GLU A 123 12.60 -2.56 -2.05
C GLU A 123 12.58 -1.43 -3.09
N LEU A 124 12.59 -0.19 -2.59
CA LEU A 124 12.25 1.01 -3.37
C LEU A 124 13.19 1.29 -4.55
N ARG A 125 14.43 0.80 -4.52
CA ARG A 125 15.40 1.00 -5.63
C ARG A 125 15.07 0.08 -6.80
N GLU A 126 14.85 -1.19 -6.53
CA GLU A 126 14.57 -2.20 -7.55
C GLU A 126 13.18 -1.99 -8.14
N ALA A 127 12.22 -1.58 -7.31
CA ALA A 127 10.89 -1.17 -7.76
C ALA A 127 10.98 0.01 -8.75
N GLU A 128 11.76 1.05 -8.43
CA GLU A 128 11.96 2.20 -9.32
C GLU A 128 12.57 1.80 -10.64
N VAL A 129 13.67 1.03 -10.63
CA VAL A 129 14.31 0.53 -11.86
C VAL A 129 13.31 -0.25 -12.71
N SER A 130 12.53 -1.12 -12.09
CA SER A 130 11.52 -1.92 -12.78
C SER A 130 10.41 -1.06 -13.39
N PHE A 131 9.90 -0.05 -12.67
CA PHE A 131 8.89 0.86 -13.22
C PHE A 131 9.44 1.81 -14.28
N GLN A 132 10.70 2.27 -14.16
CA GLN A 132 11.34 3.07 -15.22
C GLN A 132 11.49 2.26 -16.51
N GLN A 133 11.94 1.00 -16.42
CA GLN A 133 11.97 0.10 -17.57
C GLN A 133 10.58 -0.05 -18.20
N LEU A 134 9.51 -0.23 -17.40
CA LEU A 134 8.14 -0.30 -17.92
C LEU A 134 7.71 0.99 -18.62
N LEU A 135 8.12 2.15 -18.08
CA LEU A 135 7.84 3.46 -18.66
C LEU A 135 8.54 3.64 -20.02
N ASP A 136 9.81 3.27 -20.12
CA ASP A 136 10.59 3.35 -21.38
C ASP A 136 10.01 2.47 -22.49
N HIS A 137 9.57 1.26 -22.13
CA HIS A 137 8.89 0.36 -23.06
C HIS A 137 7.52 0.92 -23.50
N ALA A 138 6.80 1.58 -22.59
CA ALA A 138 5.52 2.22 -22.89
C ALA A 138 5.68 3.40 -23.86
N HIS A 139 6.75 4.19 -23.72
CA HIS A 139 7.06 5.29 -24.64
C HIS A 139 7.52 4.81 -26.02
N SER A 140 8.25 3.69 -26.07
CA SER A 140 8.73 3.09 -27.33
C SER A 140 7.62 2.40 -28.13
N SER A 141 6.51 2.07 -27.48
CA SER A 141 5.36 1.38 -28.08
C SER A 141 4.21 2.39 -28.22
N SER A 142 4.06 3.04 -29.38
CA SER A 142 2.99 4.01 -29.61
C SER A 142 1.62 3.50 -29.12
N GLY A 143 1.05 4.12 -28.08
CA GLY A 143 -0.38 4.02 -27.77
C GLY A 143 -0.83 3.25 -26.53
N ARG A 144 -0.13 3.29 -25.39
CA ARG A 144 -0.70 2.81 -24.11
C ARG A 144 -0.69 3.86 -23.00
N VAL A 145 -1.46 4.95 -23.17
CA VAL A 145 -1.62 6.02 -22.15
C VAL A 145 -1.93 5.43 -20.76
N LEU A 146 -2.85 4.47 -20.67
CA LEU A 146 -3.19 3.83 -19.39
C LEU A 146 -1.99 3.14 -18.71
N VAL A 147 -1.09 2.55 -19.48
CA VAL A 147 0.14 1.93 -18.96
C VAL A 147 1.08 3.01 -18.43
N THR A 148 1.28 4.09 -19.16
CA THR A 148 2.11 5.22 -18.76
C THR A 148 1.58 5.82 -17.45
N VAL A 149 0.29 6.15 -17.41
CA VAL A 149 -0.39 6.71 -16.22
C VAL A 149 -0.29 5.77 -15.01
N ARG A 150 -0.55 4.46 -15.18
CA ARG A 150 -0.39 3.46 -14.10
C ARG A 150 1.04 3.42 -13.57
N THR A 151 2.03 3.51 -14.46
CA THR A 151 3.46 3.45 -14.11
C THR A 151 3.92 4.73 -13.40
N LEU A 152 3.56 5.91 -13.94
CA LEU A 152 3.81 7.20 -13.31
C LEU A 152 3.21 7.28 -11.90
N ARG A 153 2.00 6.73 -11.69
CA ARG A 153 1.39 6.63 -10.36
C ARG A 153 2.26 5.84 -9.38
N GLN A 154 2.84 4.71 -9.81
CA GLN A 154 3.71 3.92 -8.93
C GLN A 154 5.04 4.61 -8.65
N LEU A 155 5.63 5.30 -9.63
CA LEU A 155 6.81 6.14 -9.42
C LEU A 155 6.51 7.27 -8.42
N GLY A 156 5.35 7.92 -8.52
CA GLY A 156 4.86 8.86 -7.52
C GLY A 156 4.75 8.25 -6.11
N ARG A 157 4.21 7.01 -5.99
CA ARG A 157 4.15 6.28 -4.71
C ARG A 157 5.54 5.93 -4.15
N ILE A 158 6.51 5.58 -5.00
CA ILE A 158 7.89 5.35 -4.58
C ILE A 158 8.49 6.61 -3.97
N GLU A 159 8.37 7.74 -4.67
CA GLU A 159 8.91 9.02 -4.20
C GLU A 159 8.18 9.53 -2.96
N LEU A 160 6.88 9.24 -2.82
CA LEU A 160 6.12 9.45 -1.58
C LEU A 160 6.72 8.63 -0.42
N LYS A 161 7.00 7.33 -0.59
CA LYS A 161 7.65 6.49 0.43
C LYS A 161 9.06 7.01 0.79
N ARG A 162 9.79 7.56 -0.18
CA ARG A 162 11.10 8.22 0.03
C ARG A 162 10.98 9.62 0.63
N ARG A 163 9.75 10.13 0.83
CA ARG A 163 9.45 11.48 1.32
C ARG A 163 9.99 12.61 0.43
N ARG A 164 10.08 12.36 -0.88
CA ARG A 164 10.45 13.33 -1.92
C ARG A 164 9.18 13.89 -2.56
N PHE A 165 8.44 14.66 -1.77
CA PHE A 165 7.06 15.04 -2.11
C PHE A 165 6.94 15.84 -3.41
N GLN A 166 7.89 16.74 -3.71
CA GLN A 166 7.89 17.52 -4.95
C GLN A 166 8.02 16.64 -6.20
N ILE A 167 8.89 15.63 -6.15
CA ILE A 167 9.09 14.68 -7.27
C ILE A 167 7.85 13.78 -7.39
N ALA A 168 7.30 13.34 -6.25
CA ALA A 168 6.08 12.54 -6.23
C ALA A 168 4.89 13.29 -6.85
N GLU A 169 4.72 14.56 -6.49
CA GLU A 169 3.70 15.46 -7.05
C GLU A 169 3.91 15.67 -8.55
N HIS A 170 5.16 15.88 -9.00
CA HIS A 170 5.47 15.97 -10.43
C HIS A 170 4.99 14.74 -11.22
N TYR A 171 5.28 13.52 -10.73
CA TYR A 171 4.84 12.29 -11.38
C TYR A 171 3.32 12.16 -11.45
N LEU A 172 2.61 12.50 -10.36
CA LEU A 172 1.15 12.42 -10.35
C LEU A 172 0.49 13.49 -11.20
N THR A 173 0.99 14.71 -11.22
CA THR A 173 0.50 15.78 -12.10
C THR A 173 0.65 15.35 -13.55
N LYS A 174 1.83 14.81 -13.92
CA LYS A 174 2.04 14.26 -15.26
C LYS A 174 1.03 13.16 -15.59
N ALA A 175 0.82 12.21 -14.68
CA ALA A 175 -0.14 11.12 -14.86
C ALA A 175 -1.58 11.62 -15.05
N ILE A 176 -2.01 12.61 -14.27
CA ILE A 176 -3.35 13.23 -14.39
C ILE A 176 -3.47 13.94 -15.75
N THR A 177 -2.49 14.76 -16.13
CA THR A 177 -2.51 15.49 -17.41
C THR A 177 -2.50 14.55 -18.64
N GLU A 178 -1.78 13.43 -18.58
CA GLU A 178 -1.79 12.42 -19.65
C GLU A 178 -3.15 11.72 -19.77
N LEU A 179 -3.80 11.42 -18.64
CA LEU A 179 -5.13 10.81 -18.64
C LEU A 179 -6.19 11.77 -19.20
N GLU A 180 -6.15 13.03 -18.78
CA GLU A 180 -7.06 14.10 -19.24
C GLU A 180 -6.86 14.43 -20.73
N SER A 181 -5.62 14.61 -21.18
CA SER A 181 -5.31 14.93 -22.58
C SER A 181 -5.68 13.82 -23.55
N ALA A 182 -5.62 12.56 -23.10
CA ALA A 182 -6.09 11.42 -23.89
C ALA A 182 -7.62 11.26 -23.89
N ASN A 183 -8.35 12.07 -23.10
CA ASN A 183 -9.80 11.99 -22.91
C ASN A 183 -10.28 10.59 -22.51
N ILE A 184 -9.46 9.86 -21.73
CA ILE A 184 -9.78 8.51 -21.27
C ILE A 184 -10.50 8.60 -19.93
N ARG A 185 -11.75 8.13 -19.91
CA ARG A 185 -12.54 8.02 -18.69
C ARG A 185 -12.27 6.69 -17.99
N ASP A 186 -11.14 6.59 -17.31
CA ASP A 186 -10.88 5.51 -16.34
C ASP A 186 -11.09 6.05 -14.93
N VAL A 187 -12.33 5.92 -14.46
CA VAL A 187 -12.80 6.47 -13.19
C VAL A 187 -12.05 5.90 -11.99
N GLN A 188 -11.68 4.61 -12.05
CA GLN A 188 -10.92 3.94 -10.99
C GLN A 188 -9.48 4.45 -10.92
N LEU A 189 -8.85 4.64 -12.08
CA LEU A 189 -7.50 5.18 -12.15
C LEU A 189 -7.48 6.65 -11.71
N GLN A 190 -8.45 7.45 -12.16
CA GLN A 190 -8.60 8.86 -11.79
C GLN A 190 -8.79 9.03 -10.28
N SER A 191 -9.70 8.27 -9.65
CA SER A 191 -9.88 8.34 -8.19
C SER A 191 -8.60 7.95 -7.45
N SER A 192 -7.90 6.90 -7.90
CA SER A 192 -6.64 6.47 -7.29
C SER A 192 -5.53 7.52 -7.40
N LEU A 193 -5.46 8.26 -8.51
CA LEU A 193 -4.51 9.35 -8.71
C LEU A 193 -4.80 10.51 -7.76
N LEU A 194 -6.06 10.95 -7.71
CA LEU A 194 -6.48 12.06 -6.83
C LEU A 194 -6.27 11.73 -5.36
N LEU A 195 -6.60 10.51 -4.91
CA LEU A 195 -6.35 10.08 -3.54
C LEU A 195 -4.86 10.00 -3.20
N THR A 196 -4.01 9.60 -4.15
CA THR A 196 -2.55 9.58 -3.95
C THR A 196 -1.97 11.00 -3.95
N MET A 197 -2.49 11.90 -4.80
CA MET A 197 -2.09 13.31 -4.85
C MET A 197 -2.44 14.03 -3.55
N ALA A 198 -3.67 13.86 -3.06
CA ALA A 198 -4.09 14.40 -1.79
C ALA A 198 -3.21 13.91 -0.63
N GLU A 199 -2.78 12.65 -0.65
CA GLU A 199 -1.87 12.10 0.36
C GLU A 199 -0.47 12.75 0.31
N ILE A 200 0.07 13.00 -0.88
CA ILE A 200 1.33 13.75 -1.04
C ILE A 200 1.18 15.19 -0.55
N GLN A 201 0.06 15.85 -0.89
CA GLN A 201 -0.23 17.21 -0.44
C GLN A 201 -0.37 17.28 1.09
N GLN A 202 -1.07 16.32 1.71
CA GLN A 202 -1.13 16.18 3.18
C GLN A 202 0.26 16.02 3.80
N LYS A 203 1.06 15.08 3.29
CA LYS A 203 2.40 14.78 3.84
C LYS A 203 3.41 15.91 3.59
N SER A 204 3.18 16.77 2.61
CA SER A 204 3.98 17.98 2.34
C SER A 204 3.49 19.22 3.09
N GLY A 205 2.40 19.12 3.88
CA GLY A 205 1.83 20.23 4.64
C GLY A 205 0.88 21.15 3.84
N GLN A 206 0.57 20.80 2.59
CA GLN A 206 -0.31 21.56 1.69
C GLN A 206 -1.78 21.19 1.95
N PHE A 207 -2.26 21.37 3.18
CA PHE A 207 -3.56 20.83 3.63
C PHE A 207 -4.76 21.38 2.85
N GLN A 208 -4.77 22.67 2.53
CA GLN A 208 -5.86 23.28 1.76
C GLN A 208 -5.95 22.73 0.33
N GLN A 209 -4.80 22.51 -0.32
CA GLN A 209 -4.76 21.88 -1.63
C GLN A 209 -5.21 20.42 -1.56
N ALA A 210 -4.82 19.68 -0.51
CA ALA A 210 -5.29 18.32 -0.30
C ALA A 210 -6.81 18.24 -0.19
N VAL A 211 -7.44 19.15 0.56
CA VAL A 211 -8.90 19.25 0.65
C VAL A 211 -9.52 19.52 -0.73
N ALA A 212 -8.97 20.47 -1.50
CA ALA A 212 -9.45 20.76 -2.85
C ALA A 212 -9.35 19.53 -3.77
N THR A 213 -8.21 18.83 -3.77
CA THR A 213 -8.00 17.60 -4.56
C THR A 213 -8.96 16.47 -4.14
N LEU A 214 -9.23 16.31 -2.84
CA LEU A 214 -10.20 15.34 -2.34
C LEU A 214 -11.63 15.68 -2.80
N HIS A 215 -12.00 16.96 -2.84
CA HIS A 215 -13.30 17.36 -3.39
C HIS A 215 -13.46 17.04 -4.88
N LEU A 216 -12.37 17.07 -5.67
CA LEU A 216 -12.41 16.61 -7.06
C LEU A 216 -12.70 15.11 -7.19
N ALA A 217 -12.34 14.31 -6.18
CA ALA A 217 -12.63 12.87 -6.16
C ALA A 217 -14.04 12.54 -5.67
N PHE A 218 -14.76 13.49 -5.06
CA PHE A 218 -16.11 13.28 -4.53
C PHE A 218 -17.13 12.80 -5.58
N PRO A 219 -17.34 13.49 -6.73
CA PRO A 219 -18.35 13.07 -7.70
C PRO A 219 -18.08 11.68 -8.28
N ILE A 220 -16.81 11.28 -8.36
CA ILE A 220 -16.40 9.96 -8.86
C ILE A 220 -16.96 8.82 -7.98
N PHE A 221 -16.91 8.98 -6.66
CA PHE A 221 -17.40 7.96 -5.74
C PHE A 221 -18.93 8.03 -5.57
N GLU A 222 -19.51 9.23 -5.63
CA GLU A 222 -20.95 9.45 -5.57
C GLU A 222 -21.68 8.83 -6.77
N GLU A 223 -21.23 9.11 -8.00
CA GLU A 223 -21.83 8.56 -9.24
C GLU A 223 -21.80 7.02 -9.29
N ARG A 224 -20.84 6.40 -8.59
CA ARG A 224 -20.67 4.94 -8.54
C ARG A 224 -21.37 4.27 -7.37
N GLU A 225 -21.99 5.06 -6.48
CA GLU A 225 -22.51 4.57 -5.19
C GLU A 225 -21.45 3.77 -4.41
N ASP A 226 -20.17 4.14 -4.53
CA ASP A 226 -19.05 3.45 -3.88
C ASP A 226 -18.93 3.92 -2.43
N VAL A 227 -19.76 3.33 -1.56
CA VAL A 227 -19.81 3.63 -0.12
C VAL A 227 -18.45 3.45 0.55
N HIS A 228 -17.64 2.48 0.11
CA HIS A 228 -16.31 2.23 0.69
C HIS A 228 -15.32 3.33 0.29
N GLY A 229 -15.32 3.71 -1.00
CA GLY A 229 -14.57 4.84 -1.52
C GLY A 229 -14.94 6.16 -0.82
N MET A 230 -16.23 6.41 -0.62
CA MET A 230 -16.74 7.57 0.12
C MET A 230 -16.24 7.59 1.58
N GLY A 231 -16.30 6.46 2.29
CA GLY A 231 -15.77 6.35 3.65
C GLY A 231 -14.29 6.69 3.73
N THR A 232 -13.49 6.17 2.78
CA THR A 232 -12.05 6.46 2.68
C THR A 232 -11.78 7.93 2.36
N LEU A 233 -12.58 8.53 1.47
CA LEU A 233 -12.48 9.93 1.08
C LEU A 233 -12.76 10.85 2.29
N TYR A 234 -13.85 10.61 3.00
CA TYR A 234 -14.22 11.37 4.18
C TYR A 234 -13.18 11.23 5.31
N MET A 235 -12.58 10.05 5.48
CA MET A 235 -11.49 9.87 6.44
C MET A 235 -10.27 10.73 6.09
N LYS A 236 -9.88 10.81 4.81
CA LYS A 236 -8.78 11.68 4.36
C LYS A 236 -9.13 13.16 4.51
N LEU A 237 -10.38 13.57 4.24
CA LEU A 237 -10.84 14.94 4.48
C LEU A 237 -10.78 15.31 5.97
N ALA A 238 -11.25 14.42 6.86
CA ALA A 238 -11.18 14.63 8.29
C ALA A 238 -9.74 14.85 8.77
N GLN A 239 -8.80 14.03 8.28
CA GLN A 239 -7.39 14.17 8.59
C GLN A 239 -6.80 15.51 8.08
N SER A 240 -7.11 15.93 6.84
CA SER A 240 -6.64 17.21 6.32
C SER A 240 -7.20 18.40 7.12
N SER A 241 -8.48 18.36 7.46
CA SER A 241 -9.13 19.44 8.22
C SER A 241 -8.63 19.53 9.65
N GLN A 242 -8.31 18.40 10.29
CA GLN A 242 -7.68 18.37 11.61
C GLN A 242 -6.34 19.12 11.58
N THR A 243 -5.47 18.79 10.62
CA THR A 243 -4.15 19.43 10.49
C THR A 243 -4.22 20.91 10.11
N ASP A 244 -5.33 21.36 9.53
CA ASP A 244 -5.62 22.77 9.23
C ASP A 244 -6.34 23.49 10.40
N ASN A 245 -6.41 22.87 11.58
CA ASN A 245 -7.09 23.35 12.80
C ASN A 245 -8.61 23.62 12.64
N LYS A 246 -9.25 23.02 11.63
CA LYS A 246 -10.70 23.09 11.40
C LYS A 246 -11.40 21.91 12.06
N TYR A 247 -11.39 21.88 13.38
CA TYR A 247 -11.83 20.73 14.18
C TYR A 247 -13.30 20.37 13.95
N GLU A 248 -14.20 21.36 13.83
CA GLU A 248 -15.63 21.09 13.58
C GLU A 248 -15.85 20.37 12.25
N GLN A 249 -15.16 20.82 11.19
CA GLN A 249 -15.23 20.18 9.87
C GLN A 249 -14.62 18.77 9.91
N ALA A 250 -13.51 18.60 10.64
CA ALA A 250 -12.88 17.30 10.80
C ALA A 250 -13.83 16.28 11.47
N ILE A 251 -14.57 16.70 12.49
CA ILE A 251 -15.58 15.88 13.17
C ILE A 251 -16.72 15.53 12.22
N GLU A 252 -17.24 16.50 11.46
CA GLU A 252 -18.32 16.24 10.50
C GLU A 252 -17.89 15.20 9.45
N TYR A 253 -16.69 15.34 8.88
CA TYR A 253 -16.17 14.36 7.93
C TYR A 253 -15.94 13.00 8.56
N ALA A 254 -15.40 12.92 9.79
CA ALA A 254 -15.20 11.65 10.47
C ALA A 254 -16.53 10.95 10.81
N GLN A 255 -17.58 11.69 11.15
CA GLN A 255 -18.93 11.13 11.35
C GLN A 255 -19.53 10.59 10.04
N ARG A 256 -19.35 11.32 8.92
CA ARG A 256 -19.78 10.82 7.60
C ARG A 256 -19.03 9.56 7.20
N ALA A 257 -17.71 9.51 7.45
CA ALA A 257 -16.91 8.30 7.23
C ALA A 257 -17.42 7.13 8.07
N GLN A 258 -17.76 7.39 9.34
CA GLN A 258 -18.28 6.36 10.26
C GLN A 258 -19.58 5.77 9.73
N TRP A 259 -20.51 6.62 9.28
CA TRP A 259 -21.78 6.17 8.69
C TRP A 259 -21.56 5.25 7.47
N CYS A 260 -20.60 5.58 6.60
CA CYS A 260 -20.24 4.73 5.45
C CYS A 260 -19.77 3.34 5.90
N PHE A 261 -18.84 3.25 6.85
CA PHE A 261 -18.32 1.96 7.31
C PHE A 261 -19.29 1.18 8.19
N GLU A 262 -20.21 1.85 8.88
CA GLU A 262 -21.34 1.23 9.56
C GLU A 262 -22.28 0.53 8.58
N THR A 263 -22.60 1.19 7.46
CA THR A 263 -23.45 0.62 6.41
C THR A 263 -22.79 -0.60 5.76
N LEU A 264 -21.46 -0.58 5.65
CA LEU A 264 -20.68 -1.71 5.14
C LEU A 264 -20.44 -2.82 6.18
N ASN A 265 -20.92 -2.65 7.42
CA ASN A 265 -20.67 -3.56 8.55
C ASN A 265 -19.16 -3.81 8.78
N ASN A 266 -18.30 -2.84 8.41
CA ASN A 266 -16.86 -2.93 8.58
C ASN A 266 -16.48 -2.43 9.97
N LYS A 267 -16.55 -3.34 10.94
CA LYS A 267 -16.28 -3.06 12.36
C LYS A 267 -14.88 -2.51 12.61
N SER A 268 -13.88 -2.94 11.85
CA SER A 268 -12.49 -2.50 12.03
C SER A 268 -12.33 -1.02 11.72
N GLU A 269 -12.80 -0.60 10.54
CA GLU A 269 -12.69 0.81 10.10
C GLU A 269 -13.57 1.72 10.95
N LYS A 270 -14.73 1.22 11.39
CA LYS A 270 -15.57 1.93 12.35
C LYS A 270 -14.81 2.26 13.64
N LEU A 271 -14.19 1.26 14.28
CA LEU A 271 -13.43 1.48 15.52
C LEU A 271 -12.27 2.46 15.32
N ALA A 272 -11.58 2.38 14.18
CA ALA A 272 -10.49 3.31 13.86
C ALA A 272 -10.99 4.77 13.77
N LEU A 273 -12.18 4.98 13.22
CA LEU A 273 -12.82 6.30 13.16
C LEU A 273 -13.31 6.78 14.53
N GLU A 274 -13.84 5.89 15.37
CA GLU A 274 -14.22 6.24 16.75
C GLU A 274 -13.01 6.73 17.56
N VAL A 275 -11.84 6.09 17.41
CA VAL A 275 -10.58 6.59 18.01
C VAL A 275 -10.26 7.99 17.49
N ARG A 276 -10.33 8.21 16.17
CA ARG A 276 -10.01 9.50 15.56
C ARG A 276 -10.98 10.61 16.02
N LEU A 277 -12.27 10.31 16.10
CA LEU A 277 -13.28 11.23 16.66
C LEU A 277 -13.00 11.57 18.12
N ALA A 278 -12.62 10.58 18.93
CA ALA A 278 -12.28 10.81 20.33
C ALA A 278 -11.04 11.71 20.47
N ILE A 279 -10.01 11.51 19.65
CA ILE A 279 -8.82 12.39 19.63
C ILE A 279 -9.22 13.83 19.31
N LEU A 280 -10.01 14.04 18.25
CA LEU A 280 -10.50 15.36 17.85
C LEU A 280 -11.32 16.04 18.96
N GLN A 281 -12.18 15.29 19.65
CA GLN A 281 -12.96 15.80 20.78
C GLN A 281 -12.05 16.20 21.95
N GLY A 282 -10.99 15.42 22.22
CA GLY A 282 -10.00 15.74 23.24
C GLY A 282 -9.21 17.01 22.93
N GLU A 283 -8.83 17.22 21.67
CA GLU A 283 -8.17 18.43 21.17
C GLU A 283 -9.07 19.68 21.33
N MET A 284 -10.38 19.53 21.13
CA MET A 284 -11.38 20.57 21.40
C MET A 284 -11.68 20.80 22.90
N GLY A 285 -11.04 20.06 23.80
CA GLY A 285 -11.23 20.19 25.24
C GLY A 285 -12.35 19.33 25.84
N ASN A 286 -13.08 18.55 25.04
CA ASN A 286 -14.09 17.59 25.51
C ASN A 286 -13.44 16.28 26.01
N ARG A 287 -12.50 16.39 26.96
CA ARG A 287 -11.60 15.30 27.37
C ARG A 287 -12.32 14.10 28.00
N ASP A 288 -13.30 14.33 28.87
CA ASP A 288 -14.07 13.24 29.50
C ASP A 288 -14.79 12.35 28.46
N LYS A 289 -15.41 12.97 27.45
CA LYS A 289 -16.10 12.25 26.36
C LYS A 289 -15.11 11.46 25.51
N ALA A 290 -13.96 12.06 25.22
CA ALA A 290 -12.89 11.41 24.49
C ALA A 290 -12.35 10.18 25.24
N ILE A 291 -12.05 10.32 26.53
CA ILE A 291 -11.59 9.24 27.41
C ILE A 291 -12.60 8.08 27.42
N HIS A 292 -13.88 8.39 27.66
CA HIS A 292 -14.93 7.37 27.68
C HIS A 292 -15.04 6.60 26.36
N SER A 293 -14.92 7.33 25.24
CA SER A 293 -14.98 6.75 23.90
C SER A 293 -13.78 5.84 23.63
N LEU A 294 -12.56 6.28 23.97
CA LEU A 294 -11.35 5.46 23.81
C LEU A 294 -11.40 4.20 24.69
N GLU A 295 -11.89 4.29 25.94
CA GLU A 295 -12.06 3.14 26.82
C GLU A 295 -13.04 2.10 26.25
N GLN A 296 -14.12 2.54 25.59
CA GLN A 296 -15.04 1.66 24.87
C GLN A 296 -14.33 0.95 23.70
N VAL A 297 -13.62 1.70 22.86
CA VAL A 297 -12.92 1.14 21.71
C VAL A 297 -11.83 0.13 22.12
N ILE A 298 -11.08 0.42 23.19
CA ILE A 298 -10.07 -0.50 23.75
C ILE A 298 -10.70 -1.85 24.15
N ARG A 299 -11.90 -1.84 24.75
CA ARG A 299 -12.61 -3.08 25.10
C ARG A 299 -12.96 -3.91 23.87
N GLU A 300 -13.39 -3.26 22.80
CA GLU A 300 -13.71 -3.93 21.54
C GLU A 300 -12.47 -4.45 20.81
N TYR A 301 -11.39 -3.67 20.73
CA TYR A 301 -10.13 -4.16 20.14
C TYR A 301 -9.56 -5.37 20.89
N ARG A 302 -9.65 -5.40 22.23
CA ARG A 302 -9.26 -6.59 23.01
C ARG A 302 -10.13 -7.81 22.68
N ARG A 303 -11.44 -7.64 22.52
CA ARG A 303 -12.34 -8.73 22.10
C ARG A 303 -11.99 -9.27 20.72
N LEU A 304 -11.58 -8.38 19.81
CA LEU A 304 -11.14 -8.71 18.45
C LEU A 304 -9.68 -9.19 18.38
N ARG A 305 -8.95 -9.24 19.50
CA ARG A 305 -7.51 -9.58 19.57
C ARG A 305 -6.63 -8.71 18.66
N ARG A 306 -6.97 -7.43 18.56
CA ARG A 306 -6.26 -6.39 17.79
C ARG A 306 -5.25 -5.69 18.70
N GLU A 307 -4.15 -6.38 19.01
CA GLU A 307 -3.20 -5.97 20.05
C GLU A 307 -2.48 -4.66 19.70
N GLU A 308 -2.06 -4.49 18.44
CA GLU A 308 -1.39 -3.28 17.98
C GLU A 308 -2.32 -2.06 18.09
N GLU A 309 -3.55 -2.16 17.59
CA GLU A 309 -4.55 -1.09 17.69
C GLU A 309 -4.98 -0.80 19.13
N THR A 310 -5.00 -1.83 19.98
CA THR A 310 -5.21 -1.64 21.43
C THR A 310 -4.08 -0.80 22.02
N GLY A 311 -2.82 -1.10 21.68
CA GLY A 311 -1.64 -0.35 22.14
C GLY A 311 -1.63 1.10 21.66
N THR A 312 -2.01 1.35 20.40
CA THR A 312 -2.05 2.72 19.86
C THR A 312 -3.12 3.54 20.56
N THR A 313 -4.32 2.96 20.73
CA THR A 313 -5.44 3.61 21.42
C THR A 313 -5.13 3.89 22.90
N LEU A 314 -4.45 2.97 23.59
CA LEU A 314 -3.97 3.19 24.96
C LEU A 314 -2.95 4.32 25.06
N THR A 315 -2.10 4.49 24.03
CA THR A 315 -1.13 5.59 23.98
C THR A 315 -1.83 6.94 23.86
N GLU A 316 -2.88 7.03 23.04
CA GLU A 316 -3.71 8.25 22.93
C GLU A 316 -4.50 8.53 24.21
N LEU A 317 -5.05 7.49 24.83
CA LEU A 317 -5.71 7.61 26.13
C LEU A 317 -4.76 8.13 27.21
N ALA A 318 -3.51 7.63 27.24
CA ALA A 318 -2.49 8.08 28.17
C ALA A 318 -2.16 9.57 27.99
N LYS A 319 -2.11 10.08 26.75
CA LYS A 319 -1.93 11.53 26.49
C LYS A 319 -3.05 12.36 27.09
N LEU A 320 -4.31 11.91 26.95
CA LEU A 320 -5.46 12.60 27.55
C LEU A 320 -5.39 12.59 29.08
N TYR A 321 -5.03 11.45 29.69
CA TYR A 321 -4.84 11.38 31.15
C TYR A 321 -3.71 12.30 31.65
N VAL A 322 -2.60 12.42 30.92
CA VAL A 322 -1.55 13.41 31.25
C VAL A 322 -2.11 14.83 31.23
N ALA A 323 -2.89 15.18 30.21
CA ALA A 323 -3.51 16.50 30.08
C ALA A 323 -4.53 16.81 31.19
N GLU A 324 -5.18 15.80 31.76
CA GLU A 324 -6.07 15.91 32.93
C GLU A 324 -5.35 15.84 34.29
N GLY A 325 -4.04 15.56 34.31
CA GLY A 325 -3.28 15.36 35.55
C GLY A 325 -3.51 13.99 36.21
N ARG A 326 -4.15 13.04 35.52
CA ARG A 326 -4.41 11.66 35.98
C ARG A 326 -3.19 10.78 35.74
N LEU A 327 -2.07 11.12 36.38
CA LEU A 327 -0.74 10.59 36.05
C LEU A 327 -0.58 9.08 36.30
N ASP A 328 -1.25 8.53 37.31
CA ASP A 328 -1.16 7.09 37.62
C ASP A 328 -1.86 6.23 36.56
N GLN A 329 -3.01 6.69 36.07
CA GLN A 329 -3.75 6.02 34.99
C GLN A 329 -3.03 6.17 33.64
N ALA A 330 -2.37 7.31 33.41
CA ALA A 330 -1.50 7.50 32.26
C ALA A 330 -0.33 6.49 32.27
N GLU A 331 0.31 6.28 33.42
CA GLU A 331 1.42 5.34 33.56
C GLU A 331 0.97 3.89 33.31
N GLU A 332 -0.16 3.47 33.88
CA GLU A 332 -0.74 2.14 33.63
C GLU A 332 -1.06 1.92 32.14
N SER A 333 -1.64 2.93 31.50
CA SER A 333 -1.95 2.91 30.07
C SER A 333 -0.68 2.82 29.21
N CYS A 334 0.38 3.56 29.55
CA CYS A 334 1.67 3.47 28.88
C CYS A 334 2.33 2.10 29.06
N GLN A 335 2.30 1.54 30.27
CA GLN A 335 2.92 0.25 30.55
C GLN A 335 2.21 -0.89 29.82
N THR A 336 0.87 -0.86 29.78
CA THR A 336 0.09 -1.82 29.01
C THR A 336 0.31 -1.67 27.51
N ALA A 337 0.31 -0.44 26.97
CA ALA A 337 0.62 -0.17 25.57
C ALA A 337 2.01 -0.70 25.16
N ARG A 338 3.04 -0.44 25.96
CA ARG A 338 4.41 -0.93 25.72
C ARG A 338 4.50 -2.44 25.56
N ASN A 339 3.75 -3.18 26.39
CA ASN A 339 3.79 -4.64 26.39
C ASN A 339 3.09 -5.26 25.17
N LEU A 340 2.21 -4.50 24.50
CA LEU A 340 1.48 -4.95 23.31
C LEU A 340 2.28 -4.73 22.02
N PHE A 341 3.26 -3.82 22.02
CA PHE A 341 4.07 -3.56 20.84
C PHE A 341 5.33 -4.43 20.80
N PRO A 342 5.77 -4.88 19.60
CA PRO A 342 7.11 -5.41 19.41
C PRO A 342 8.20 -4.44 19.88
N THR A 343 9.40 -4.97 20.16
CA THR A 343 10.53 -4.19 20.68
C THR A 343 10.94 -3.05 19.74
N LEU A 344 10.93 -3.30 18.42
CA LEU A 344 11.19 -2.29 17.40
C LEU A 344 9.87 -1.93 16.70
N HIS A 345 9.17 -0.94 17.25
CA HIS A 345 7.91 -0.45 16.71
C HIS A 345 7.81 1.08 16.87
N PRO A 346 7.36 1.86 15.88
CA PRO A 346 7.32 3.32 15.96
C PRO A 346 6.51 3.85 17.16
N TYR A 347 5.46 3.14 17.59
CA TYR A 347 4.69 3.54 18.76
C TYR A 347 5.41 3.32 20.10
N GLN A 348 6.49 2.52 20.16
CA GLN A 348 7.33 2.47 21.37
C GLN A 348 7.97 3.84 21.66
N ALA A 349 8.31 4.59 20.61
CA ALA A 349 8.81 5.95 20.73
C ALA A 349 7.74 6.90 21.28
N TRP A 350 6.50 6.81 20.75
CA TRP A 350 5.37 7.60 21.23
C TRP A 350 5.03 7.30 22.70
N VAL A 351 4.96 6.03 23.10
CA VAL A 351 4.78 5.64 24.50
C VAL A 351 5.86 6.25 25.40
N SER A 352 7.12 6.21 24.95
CA SER A 352 8.25 6.79 25.69
C SER A 352 8.12 8.31 25.81
N ARG A 353 7.63 9.02 24.79
CA ARG A 353 7.32 10.46 24.89
C ARG A 353 6.22 10.75 25.91
N VAL A 354 5.16 9.96 25.94
CA VAL A 354 4.09 10.14 26.94
C VAL A 354 4.64 9.93 28.35
N GLN A 355 5.48 8.90 28.55
CA GLN A 355 6.14 8.69 29.84
C GLN A 355 7.12 9.81 30.22
N ALA A 356 7.79 10.42 29.25
CA ALA A 356 8.56 11.63 29.51
C ALA A 356 7.66 12.77 30.02
N GLY A 357 6.47 12.95 29.42
CA GLY A 357 5.45 13.90 29.88
C GLY A 357 4.92 13.59 31.28
N ILE A 358 4.64 12.32 31.60
CA ILE A 358 4.26 11.89 32.95
C ILE A 358 5.37 12.24 33.96
N ALA A 359 6.62 11.91 33.63
CA ALA A 359 7.77 12.21 34.48
C ALA A 359 7.98 13.72 34.66
N GLN A 360 7.75 14.54 33.62
CA GLN A 360 7.76 16.00 33.75
C GLN A 360 6.68 16.50 34.70
N ALA A 361 5.45 16.02 34.56
CA ALA A 361 4.34 16.40 35.43
C ALA A 361 4.57 16.00 36.90
N ARG A 362 5.35 14.93 37.15
CA ARG A 362 5.81 14.52 38.49
C ARG A 362 7.08 15.23 38.98
N ASN A 363 7.61 16.22 38.24
CA ASN A 363 8.91 16.86 38.51
C ASN A 363 10.12 15.90 38.55
N GLN A 364 10.02 14.73 37.89
CA GLN A 364 11.06 13.71 37.78
C GLN A 364 11.90 13.91 36.52
N HIS A 365 12.58 15.05 36.44
CA HIS A 365 13.16 15.50 35.19
C HIS A 365 14.29 14.62 34.63
N LEU A 366 15.13 13.99 35.47
CA LEU A 366 16.16 13.06 35.00
C LEU A 366 15.52 11.83 34.31
N VAL A 367 14.38 11.38 34.83
CA VAL A 367 13.60 10.29 34.25
C VAL A 367 12.94 10.75 32.96
N ALA A 368 12.40 11.98 32.91
CA ALA A 368 11.84 12.54 31.68
C ALA A 368 12.87 12.61 30.55
N VAL A 369 14.09 13.11 30.83
CA VAL A 369 15.19 13.16 29.87
C VAL A 369 15.57 11.76 29.39
N LYS A 370 15.60 10.77 30.28
CA LYS A 370 15.87 9.36 29.90
C LYS A 370 14.84 8.84 28.91
N TYR A 371 13.54 9.05 29.19
CA TYR A 371 12.47 8.61 28.29
C TYR A 371 12.47 9.35 26.96
N MET A 372 12.78 10.65 26.96
CA MET A 372 12.88 11.43 25.73
C MET A 372 14.05 10.95 24.84
N LYS A 373 15.19 10.58 25.43
CA LYS A 373 16.29 9.93 24.69
C LYS A 373 15.88 8.58 24.11
N GLN A 374 15.21 7.74 24.89
CA GLN A 374 14.69 6.46 24.40
C GLN A 374 13.71 6.64 23.23
N ALA A 375 12.86 7.66 23.28
CA ALA A 375 11.99 8.01 22.15
C ALA A 375 12.79 8.43 20.91
N ALA A 376 13.78 9.30 21.08
CA ALA A 376 14.65 9.74 19.98
C ALA A 376 15.41 8.56 19.35
N ASP A 377 16.02 7.70 20.15
CA ASP A 377 16.73 6.50 19.66
C ASP A 377 15.79 5.58 18.89
N CYS A 378 14.56 5.38 19.39
CA CYS A 378 13.55 4.57 18.71
C CYS A 378 13.15 5.20 17.36
N PHE A 379 12.85 6.50 17.30
CA PHE A 379 12.53 7.17 16.03
C PHE A 379 13.69 7.15 15.02
N LYS A 380 14.93 7.23 15.50
CA LYS A 380 16.14 7.10 14.69
C LYS A 380 16.23 5.69 14.08
N LEU A 381 15.97 4.65 14.88
CA LEU A 381 15.98 3.26 14.42
C LEU A 381 14.80 2.91 13.49
N THR A 382 13.62 3.51 13.70
CA THR A 382 12.45 3.30 12.84
C THR A 382 12.40 4.20 11.62
N ASN A 383 13.46 5.00 11.36
CA ASN A 383 13.56 5.93 10.24
C ASN A 383 12.40 6.95 10.17
N SER A 384 12.09 7.54 11.33
CA SER A 384 11.05 8.57 11.52
C SER A 384 11.70 9.94 11.82
N PRO A 385 12.26 10.62 10.80
CA PRO A 385 13.14 11.76 11.01
C PRO A 385 12.43 13.05 11.46
N ILE A 386 11.15 13.22 11.12
CA ILE A 386 10.38 14.40 11.56
C ILE A 386 10.13 14.27 13.06
N GLU A 387 9.62 13.11 13.47
CA GLU A 387 9.33 12.78 14.85
C GLU A 387 10.61 12.77 15.70
N TYR A 388 11.74 12.29 15.14
CA TYR A 388 13.06 12.41 15.75
C TYR A 388 13.46 13.86 15.99
N GLU A 389 13.36 14.72 14.97
CA GLU A 389 13.68 16.15 15.07
C GLU A 389 12.85 16.83 16.15
N GLU A 390 11.52 16.65 16.14
CA GLU A 390 10.63 17.21 17.17
C GLU A 390 11.01 16.75 18.58
N THR A 391 11.30 15.45 18.73
CA THR A 391 11.72 14.86 20.02
C THR A 391 13.05 15.45 20.50
N MET A 392 14.01 15.64 19.59
CA MET A 392 15.32 16.23 19.90
C MET A 392 15.23 17.72 20.22
N GLN A 393 14.34 18.46 19.55
CA GLN A 393 14.06 19.87 19.88
C GLN A 393 13.46 20.01 21.28
N GLU A 394 12.49 19.17 21.64
CA GLU A 394 11.92 19.15 22.98
C GLU A 394 12.95 18.75 24.04
N LEU A 395 13.80 17.76 23.74
CA LEU A 395 14.91 17.36 24.60
C LEU A 395 15.92 18.50 24.80
N SER A 396 16.24 19.29 23.76
CA SER A 396 17.10 20.48 23.89
C SER A 396 16.49 21.51 24.83
N LYS A 397 15.20 21.82 24.65
CA LYS A 397 14.46 22.75 25.51
C LYS A 397 14.43 22.28 26.97
N MET A 398 14.32 20.97 27.22
CA MET A 398 14.42 20.41 28.58
C MET A 398 15.78 20.71 29.23
N TYR A 399 16.88 20.60 28.48
CA TYR A 399 18.22 20.95 28.97
C TYR A 399 18.40 22.46 29.17
N GLU A 400 17.93 23.28 28.24
CA GLU A 400 17.97 24.75 28.34
C GLU A 400 17.22 25.27 29.56
N SER A 401 16.04 24.71 29.86
CA SER A 401 15.26 25.08 31.06
C SER A 401 15.97 24.85 32.39
N ARG A 402 17.15 24.20 32.35
CA ARG A 402 17.97 23.82 33.50
C ARG A 402 19.37 24.43 33.44
N ASP A 403 19.59 25.38 32.54
CA ASP A 403 20.89 25.99 32.26
C ASP A 403 21.99 24.98 31.86
N ASP A 404 21.62 23.76 31.43
CA ASP A 404 22.55 22.78 30.87
C ASP A 404 22.74 23.03 29.37
N CYS A 405 23.32 24.19 29.04
CA CYS A 405 23.59 24.61 27.68
C CYS A 405 24.52 23.64 26.93
N GLN A 406 25.40 22.93 27.65
CA GLN A 406 26.33 21.99 27.04
C GLN A 406 25.60 20.74 26.50
N SER A 407 24.68 20.17 27.28
CA SER A 407 23.87 19.05 26.82
C SER A 407 22.88 19.48 25.73
N ALA A 408 22.27 20.66 25.86
CA ALA A 408 21.40 21.22 24.81
C ALA A 408 22.14 21.35 23.47
N LEU A 409 23.32 21.96 23.47
CA LEU A 409 24.15 22.10 22.27
C LEU A 409 24.54 20.74 21.67
N ARG A 410 24.85 19.75 22.52
CA ARG A 410 25.17 18.39 22.06
C ARG A 410 23.97 17.74 21.35
N VAL A 411 22.77 17.84 21.93
CA VAL A 411 21.53 17.33 21.35
C VAL A 411 21.24 18.03 20.02
N MET A 412 21.37 19.35 19.94
CA MET A 412 21.19 20.10 18.69
C MET A 412 22.18 19.65 17.61
N ASN A 413 23.46 19.48 17.96
CA ASN A 413 24.48 19.02 17.01
C ASN A 413 24.19 17.60 16.50
N GLU A 414 23.76 16.70 17.37
CA GLU A 414 23.35 15.35 16.95
C GLU A 414 22.16 15.41 16.00
N MET A 415 21.12 16.17 16.36
CA MET A 415 19.93 16.38 15.54
C MET A 415 20.30 16.93 14.16
N TRP A 416 21.16 17.93 14.08
CA TRP A 416 21.62 18.52 12.82
C TRP A 416 22.39 17.53 11.97
N SER A 417 23.28 16.73 12.57
CA SER A 417 24.05 15.72 11.86
C SER A 417 23.15 14.67 11.22
N PHE A 418 22.15 14.19 11.97
CA PHE A 418 21.16 13.23 11.48
C PHE A 418 20.28 13.84 10.38
N ASN A 419 19.79 15.07 10.58
CA ASN A 419 18.96 15.77 9.59
C ASN A 419 19.71 16.03 8.30
N ARG A 420 21.01 16.35 8.36
CA ARG A 420 21.85 16.51 7.17
C ARG A 420 21.96 15.21 6.39
N GLN A 421 22.19 14.08 7.08
CA GLN A 421 22.24 12.76 6.46
C GLN A 421 20.88 12.38 5.83
N ALA A 422 19.78 12.61 6.56
CA ALA A 422 18.43 12.32 6.09
C ALA A 422 18.04 13.17 4.87
N ARG A 423 18.39 14.47 4.86
CA ARG A 423 18.18 15.37 3.70
C ARG A 423 19.02 14.95 2.50
N GLY A 424 20.28 14.56 2.71
CA GLY A 424 21.14 14.01 1.67
C GLY A 424 20.55 12.76 1.01
N GLN A 425 20.00 11.83 1.79
CA GLN A 425 19.30 10.65 1.27
C GLN A 425 18.04 11.02 0.45
N ARG A 426 17.37 12.11 0.82
CA ARG A 426 16.22 12.66 0.07
C ARG A 426 16.64 13.44 -1.18
N GLY A 427 17.93 13.62 -1.45
CA GLY A 427 18.41 14.40 -2.61
C GLY A 427 18.28 15.91 -2.43
N ILE A 428 18.06 16.37 -1.19
CA ILE A 428 18.06 17.79 -0.84
C ILE A 428 19.51 18.15 -0.53
N ILE A 429 20.23 18.67 -1.52
CA ILE A 429 21.59 19.20 -1.34
C ILE A 429 21.45 20.59 -0.72
N LEU A 430 22.01 20.77 0.48
CA LEU A 430 22.08 22.05 1.19
C LEU A 430 23.35 22.81 0.83
#